data_AF-A0A3M1F4T6-F1
#
_entry.id   AF-A0A3M1F4T6-F1
#
_cell.length_a   1.000
_cell.length_b   1.000
_cell.length_c   1.000
_cell.angle_alpha   90.00
_cell.angle_beta   90.00
_cell.angle_gamma   90.00
#
_symmetry.space_group_name_H-M   'P 1'
#
loop_
_entity.id
_entity.type
_entity.pdbx_description
1 polymer ?
#
loop_
_entity_poly.entity_id
_entity_poly.type
_entity_poly.pdbx_seq_one_letter_code
_entity_poly.pdbx_strand_id
1 'polypeptide(L)' 'MLAEIDVIGIKDDEVHIFEVKCSARQVKAARQLRKIRALLAKQWGGEGKVLRLFFVNGESGVISAVL' A
#
# COMPACT_ATOMS: atom_id res chain seq x y z
N MET A 1 9.47 -4.38 -13.99
CA MET A 1 9.05 -4.88 -12.66
C MET A 1 7.59 -4.50 -12.46
N LEU A 2 6.69 -5.48 -12.54
CA LEU A 2 5.31 -5.34 -12.07
C LEU A 2 5.38 -5.13 -10.54
N ALA A 3 4.62 -4.19 -10.00
CA ALA A 3 4.64 -3.92 -8.57
C ALA A 3 4.01 -5.11 -7.84
N GLU A 4 4.74 -5.72 -6.91
CA GLU A 4 4.20 -6.75 -6.02
C GLU A 4 3.48 -6.08 -4.85
N ILE A 5 2.47 -6.77 -4.31
CA ILE A 5 1.72 -6.36 -3.13
C ILE A 5 1.82 -7.52 -2.15
N ASP A 6 2.28 -7.24 -0.93
CA ASP A 6 2.38 -8.27 0.09
C ASP A 6 1.00 -8.65 0.65
N VAL A 7 0.16 -7.66 1.01
CA VAL A 7 -1.19 -7.90 1.56
C VAL A 7 -2.21 -6.86 1.10
N ILE A 8 -3.43 -7.30 0.78
CA ILE A 8 -4.62 -6.45 0.59
C ILE A 8 -5.68 -6.86 1.59
N GLY A 9 -6.22 -5.90 2.34
CA GLY A 9 -7.39 -6.08 3.21
C GLY A 9 -8.55 -5.21 2.76
N ILE A 10 -9.78 -5.69 2.92
CA ILE A 10 -11.00 -4.92 2.65
C ILE A 10 -11.83 -4.90 3.93
N LYS A 11 -12.25 -3.72 4.36
CA LYS A 11 -13.11 -3.53 5.54
C LYS A 11 -14.02 -2.34 5.31
N ASP A 12 -15.32 -2.50 5.53
CA ASP A 12 -16.31 -1.41 5.44
C ASP A 12 -16.21 -0.62 4.11
N ASP A 13 -16.07 -1.32 2.98
CA ASP A 13 -15.82 -0.77 1.63
C ASP A 13 -14.50 -0.01 1.44
N GLU A 14 -13.70 0.19 2.50
CA GLU A 14 -12.34 0.67 2.42
C GLU A 14 -11.39 -0.48 2.05
N VAL A 15 -10.38 -0.15 1.25
CA VAL A 15 -9.32 -1.10 0.93
C VAL A 15 -8.02 -0.62 1.54
N HIS A 16 -7.25 -1.56 2.05
CA HIS A 16 -5.98 -1.34 2.70
C HIS A 16 -4.92 -2.15 1.98
N ILE A 17 -3.84 -1.49 1.60
CA ILE A 17 -2.70 -2.12 0.94
C ILE A 17 -1.52 -2.04 1.87
N PHE A 18 -0.91 -3.18 2.14
CA PHE A 18 0.28 -3.27 2.98
C PHE A 18 1.45 -3.78 2.15
N GLU A 19 2.59 -3.11 2.31
CA GLU A 19 3.88 -3.58 1.84
C GLU A 19 4.78 -3.82 3.04
N VAL A 20 5.40 -4.99 3.11
CA VAL A 20 6.39 -5.36 4.12
C VAL A 20 7.78 -5.24 3.51
N LYS A 21 8.61 -4.32 4.01
CA LYS A 21 10.06 -4.27 3.66
C LYS A 21 10.89 -3.82 4.88
N CYS A 22 12.21 -3.92 4.76
CA CYS A 22 13.13 -3.32 5.73
C CYS A 22 13.10 -1.78 5.67
N SER A 23 13.52 -1.16 6.78
CA SER A 23 13.57 0.30 6.96
C SER A 23 14.24 1.06 5.79
N ALA A 24 15.39 0.57 5.32
CA ALA A 24 16.15 1.19 4.22
C ALA A 24 15.40 1.27 2.88
N ARG A 25 14.31 0.50 2.71
CA ARG A 25 13.52 0.47 1.46
C ARG A 25 12.19 1.20 1.57
N GLN A 26 11.89 1.86 2.70
CA GLN A 26 10.60 2.54 2.93
C GLN A 26 10.24 3.54 1.82
N VAL A 27 11.21 4.34 1.33
CA VAL A 27 10.95 5.31 0.25
C VAL A 27 10.57 4.62 -1.05
N LYS A 28 11.20 3.49 -1.38
CA LYS A 28 10.89 2.71 -2.57
C LYS A 28 9.51 2.03 -2.44
N ALA A 29 9.23 1.45 -1.27
CA ALA A 29 7.93 0.86 -0.94
C ALA A 29 6.81 1.90 -1.08
N ALA A 30 6.98 3.09 -0.52
CA ALA A 30 6.02 4.20 -0.65
C ALA A 30 5.75 4.57 -2.11
N ARG A 31 6.79 4.66 -2.96
CA ARG A 31 6.62 4.93 -4.40
C ARG A 31 5.88 3.80 -5.12
N GLN A 32 6.11 2.54 -4.75
CA GLN A 32 5.39 1.40 -5.33
C GLN A 32 3.92 1.40 -4.91
N LEU A 33 3.64 1.57 -3.62
CA LEU A 33 2.28 1.63 -3.08
C LEU A 33 1.45 2.74 -3.72
N ARG A 34 2.04 3.92 -3.97
CA ARG A 34 1.35 5.01 -4.70
C ARG A 34 1.01 4.63 -6.14
N LYS A 35 1.88 3.89 -6.84
CA LYS A 35 1.60 3.39 -8.20
C LYS A 35 0.48 2.36 -8.19
N ILE A 36 0.51 1.44 -7.23
CA ILE A 36 -0.54 0.43 -7.04
C ILE A 36 -1.88 1.10 -6.76
N ARG A 37 -1.90 2.10 -5.87
CA ARG A 37 -3.12 2.90 -5.58
C ARG A 37 -3.71 3.49 -6.85
N ALA A 38 -2.89 4.11 -7.70
CA ALA A 38 -3.37 4.70 -8.95
C ALA A 38 -3.95 3.65 -9.93
N LEU A 39 -3.32 2.47 -10.03
CA LEU A 39 -3.82 1.38 -10.87
C LEU A 39 -5.16 0.83 -10.36
N LEU A 40 -5.26 0.57 -9.05
CA LEU A 40 -6.46 0.01 -8.43
C LEU A 40 -7.60 1.03 -8.42
N ALA A 41 -7.33 2.31 -8.16
CA ALA A 41 -8.34 3.37 -8.24
C ALA A 41 -8.97 3.45 -9.63
N LYS A 42 -8.16 3.28 -10.69
CA LYS A 42 -8.66 3.22 -12.08
C LYS A 42 -9.54 1.98 -12.33
N GLN A 43 -9.16 0.83 -11.78
CA GLN A 43 -9.87 -0.43 -12.00
C GLN A 43 -11.18 -0.52 -11.21
N TRP A 44 -11.25 0.09 -10.02
CA TRP A 44 -12.38 -0.04 -9.11
C TRP A 44 -13.34 1.16 -9.11
N GLY A 45 -13.32 1.95 -10.18
CA GLY A 45 -14.35 2.97 -10.42
C GLY A 45 -14.15 4.30 -9.70
N GLY A 46 -12.92 4.61 -9.25
CA GLY A 46 -12.55 5.94 -8.75
C GLY A 46 -11.83 5.95 -7.41
N GLU A 47 -11.29 7.12 -7.04
CA GLU A 47 -10.54 7.33 -5.80
C GLU A 47 -11.41 7.28 -4.53
N GLY A 48 -12.74 7.25 -4.65
CA GLY A 48 -13.69 7.32 -3.53
C GLY A 48 -13.67 6.12 -2.58
N LYS A 49 -13.17 4.95 -2.99
CA LYS A 49 -12.97 3.77 -2.13
C LYS A 49 -11.56 3.73 -1.51
N VAL A 50 -11.09 4.88 -1.02
CA VAL A 50 -9.66 5.18 -0.78
C VAL A 50 -8.88 4.00 -0.18
N LEU A 51 -7.87 3.62 -0.95
CA LEU A 51 -6.86 2.61 -0.66
C LEU A 51 -5.88 3.17 0.38
N ARG A 52 -6.09 2.95 1.67
CA ARG A 52 -5.07 3.35 2.67
C ARG A 52 -3.82 2.53 2.46
N LEU A 53 -2.69 3.21 2.40
CA LEU A 53 -1.40 2.60 2.10
C LEU A 53 -0.60 2.50 3.38
N PHE A 54 -0.13 1.31 3.68
CA PHE A 54 0.66 1.03 4.86
C PHE A 54 1.99 0.42 4.47
N PHE A 55 3.02 0.87 5.16
CA PHE A 55 4.32 0.26 5.17
C PHE A 55 4.52 -0.46 6.49
N VAL A 56 4.85 -1.74 6.45
CA VAL A 56 5.25 -2.52 7.63
C VAL A 56 6.76 -2.69 7.58
N ASN A 57 7.46 -2.18 8.59
CA ASN A 57 8.87 -2.48 8.75
C ASN A 57 9.01 -3.92 9.25
N GLY A 58 9.48 -4.83 8.41
CA GLY A 58 9.66 -6.24 8.76
C GLY A 58 10.65 -6.48 9.91
N GLU A 59 11.55 -5.54 10.19
CA GLU A 59 12.54 -5.65 11.27
C GLU A 59 11.95 -5.31 12.64
N SER A 60 11.13 -4.26 12.70
CA SER A 60 10.59 -3.74 13.96
C SER A 60 9.11 -4.03 14.18
N GLY A 61 8.40 -4.54 13.16
CA GLY A 61 6.94 -4.73 13.18
C GLY A 61 6.14 -3.43 13.13
N VAL A 62 6.80 -2.26 13.02
CA VAL A 62 6.13 -0.96 13.03
C VAL A 62 5.35 -0.76 11.73
N ILE A 63 4.07 -0.37 11.88
CA ILE A 63 3.20 -0.01 10.77
C ILE A 63 3.15 1.51 10.65
N SER A 64 3.46 2.02 9.46
CA SER A 64 3.46 3.44 9.13
C SER A 64 2.52 3.70 7.96
N ALA A 65 1.62 4.68 8.11
CA ALA A 65 0.82 5.14 6.99
C ALA A 65 1.71 5.84 5.95
N VAL A 66 1.46 5.58 4.67
CA VAL A 66 2.09 6.28 3.55
C VAL A 66 1.18 7.43 3.15
N LEU A 67 1.63 8.67 3.41
CA LEU A 67 0.97 9.91 2.98
C LEU A 67 0.91 10.01 1.43
#